data_AF-A0A971UWM8-F1
#
_entry.id   AF-A0A971UWM8-F1
#
_cell.length_a   1.000
_cell.length_b   1.000
_cell.length_c   1.000
_cell.angle_alpha   90.00
_cell.angle_beta   90.00
_cell.angle_gamma   90.00
#
_symmetry.space_group_name_H-M   'P 1'
#
loop_
_entity.id
_entity.type
_entity.pdbx_description
1 polymer ?
#
loop_
_entity_poly.entity_id
_entity_poly.type
_entity_poly.pdbx_seq_one_letter_code
_entity_poly.pdbx_strand_id
1 'polypeptide(L)'
;MKIFRKPSTSGHSTLEYALLMPIIFICVFVCIIVFLILYQKAIIQNIAEEAAQSLSRQWGYNPLPMEEINSGVYKRETYDSREIYWNLKLLFSEKKKKDAREHIEKSIRNVGLLKPYNSQVSGDNAIPATTVNVDIKPGLPAVLNIEIKAAYMMPAKNLMKLIGIGDCLILKANARSLIFDPKDMINTTDYVYQLISSTDLYRKFIKKIEPLKKNLDRILKE
;
A
#
# COMPACT_ATOMS: atom_id res chain seq x y z
N MET A 1 -57.22 57.33 -27.68
CA MET A 1 -57.18 56.07 -26.91
C MET A 1 -55.86 55.36 -27.25
N LYS A 2 -54.82 55.50 -26.43
CA LYS A 2 -53.50 54.88 -26.67
C LYS A 2 -53.45 53.53 -25.97
N ILE A 3 -53.40 52.45 -26.75
CA ILE A 3 -53.23 51.09 -26.23
C ILE A 3 -51.74 50.91 -25.93
N PHE A 4 -51.38 50.97 -24.65
CA PHE A 4 -50.06 50.57 -24.19
C PHE A 4 -49.93 49.05 -24.30
N ARG A 5 -49.23 48.55 -25.32
CA ARG A 5 -48.74 47.17 -25.34
C ARG A 5 -47.63 47.04 -24.29
N LYS A 6 -47.89 46.25 -23.25
CA LYS A 6 -46.87 45.78 -22.29
C LYS A 6 -45.84 44.93 -23.04
N PRO A 7 -44.53 45.18 -22.93
CA PRO A 7 -43.54 44.25 -23.47
C PRO A 7 -43.57 42.96 -22.64
N SER A 8 -43.85 41.83 -23.31
CA SER A 8 -43.87 40.50 -22.70
C SER A 8 -42.43 39.99 -22.53
N THR A 9 -41.77 40.35 -21.44
CA THR A 9 -40.42 39.87 -21.06
C THR A 9 -40.49 38.64 -20.14
N SER A 10 -41.34 37.67 -20.45
CA SER A 10 -41.66 36.55 -19.54
C SER A 10 -41.19 35.16 -20.03
N GLY A 11 -40.47 35.07 -21.15
CA GLY A 11 -39.97 33.80 -21.70
C GLY A 11 -38.47 33.54 -21.57
N HIS A 12 -37.65 34.60 -21.47
CA HIS A 12 -36.18 34.47 -21.52
C HIS A 12 -35.58 33.91 -20.22
N SER A 13 -36.04 34.35 -19.04
CA SER A 13 -35.53 33.82 -17.77
C SER A 13 -35.86 32.34 -17.58
N THR A 14 -37.04 31.88 -17.99
CA THR A 14 -37.41 30.45 -17.89
C THR A 14 -36.48 29.57 -18.74
N LEU A 15 -36.04 30.06 -19.91
CA LEU A 15 -35.12 29.35 -20.80
C LEU A 15 -33.69 29.33 -20.23
N GLU A 16 -33.25 30.42 -19.60
CA GLU A 16 -31.98 30.46 -18.88
C GLU A 16 -31.95 29.47 -17.71
N TYR A 17 -32.98 29.48 -16.85
CA TYR A 17 -33.07 28.52 -15.74
C TYR A 17 -33.18 27.06 -16.21
N ALA A 18 -33.87 26.80 -17.33
CA ALA A 18 -33.97 25.47 -17.91
C ALA A 18 -32.62 24.92 -18.40
N LEU A 19 -31.69 25.79 -18.79
CA LEU A 19 -30.35 25.40 -19.23
C LEU A 19 -29.34 25.38 -18.06
N LEU A 20 -29.50 26.28 -17.10
CA LEU A 20 -28.58 26.43 -15.96
C LEU A 20 -28.78 25.33 -14.90
N MET A 21 -30.03 24.88 -14.67
CA MET A 21 -30.32 23.81 -13.71
C MET A 21 -29.64 22.48 -14.05
N PRO A 22 -29.71 21.93 -15.29
CA PRO A 22 -28.98 20.73 -15.67
C PRO A 22 -27.46 20.84 -15.49
N ILE A 23 -26.90 22.02 -15.79
CA ILE A 23 -25.46 22.26 -15.63
C ILE A 23 -25.05 22.18 -14.15
N ILE A 24 -25.85 22.77 -13.26
CA ILE A 24 -25.63 22.66 -11.80
C ILE A 24 -25.70 21.19 -11.38
N PHE A 25 -26.71 20.44 -11.84
CA PHE A 25 -26.82 19.01 -11.50
C PHE A 25 -25.62 18.21 -11.99
N ILE A 26 -25.15 18.42 -13.22
CA ILE A 26 -23.95 17.76 -13.75
C ILE A 26 -22.74 18.07 -12.87
N CYS A 27 -22.57 19.33 -12.47
CA CYS A 27 -21.48 19.74 -11.58
C CYS A 27 -21.54 18.97 -10.24
N VAL A 28 -22.73 18.89 -9.62
CA VAL A 28 -22.93 18.13 -8.38
C VAL A 28 -22.63 16.63 -8.58
N PHE A 29 -23.09 16.03 -9.67
CA PHE A 29 -22.80 14.62 -9.97
C PHE A 29 -21.30 14.36 -10.17
N VAL A 30 -20.59 15.26 -10.85
CA VAL A 30 -19.13 15.17 -11.01
C VAL A 30 -18.45 15.22 -9.65
N CYS A 31 -18.84 16.15 -8.77
CA CYS A 31 -18.32 16.20 -7.40
C CYS A 31 -18.54 14.88 -6.66
N ILE A 32 -19.75 14.32 -6.70
CA ILE A 32 -20.08 13.04 -6.04
C ILE A 32 -19.18 11.90 -6.57
N ILE A 33 -18.99 11.81 -7.89
CA ILE A 33 -18.14 10.80 -8.52
C ILE A 33 -16.69 10.94 -8.05
N VAL A 34 -16.15 12.15 -8.03
CA VAL A 34 -14.78 12.40 -7.57
C VAL A 34 -14.63 11.99 -6.10
N PHE A 35 -15.60 12.35 -5.24
CA PHE A 35 -15.58 11.94 -3.84
C PHE A 35 -15.63 10.42 -3.67
N LEU A 36 -16.44 9.70 -4.44
CA LEU A 36 -16.48 8.23 -4.40
C LEU A 36 -15.14 7.60 -4.79
N ILE A 37 -14.47 8.13 -5.82
CA ILE A 37 -13.16 7.65 -6.26
C ILE A 37 -12.10 7.91 -5.19
N LEU A 38 -12.08 9.12 -4.61
CA LEU A 38 -11.15 9.49 -3.55
C LEU A 38 -11.38 8.67 -2.28
N TYR A 39 -12.64 8.44 -1.92
CA TYR A 39 -13.01 7.61 -0.77
C TYR A 39 -12.51 6.18 -0.93
N GLN A 40 -12.76 5.55 -2.10
CA GLN A 40 -12.28 4.20 -2.35
C GLN A 40 -10.75 4.15 -2.36
N LYS A 41 -10.08 5.15 -2.93
CA LYS A 41 -8.60 5.25 -2.91
C LYS A 41 -8.07 5.32 -1.49
N ALA A 42 -8.68 6.15 -0.63
CA ALA A 42 -8.27 6.30 0.76
C ALA A 42 -8.42 4.99 1.55
N ILE A 43 -9.52 4.24 1.33
CA ILE A 43 -9.72 2.91 1.93
C ILE A 43 -8.58 1.96 1.57
N ILE A 44 -8.25 1.84 0.28
CA ILE A 44 -7.22 0.88 -0.17
C ILE A 44 -5.85 1.30 0.35
N GLN A 45 -5.57 2.61 0.39
CA GLN A 45 -4.34 3.13 0.97
C GLN A 45 -4.25 2.81 2.46
N ASN A 46 -5.34 3.00 3.22
CA ASN A 46 -5.38 2.66 4.64
C ASN A 46 -5.17 1.16 4.88
N ILE A 47 -5.79 0.29 4.08
CA ILE A 47 -5.57 -1.17 4.15
C ILE A 47 -4.10 -1.51 3.87
N ALA A 48 -3.48 -0.85 2.89
CA ALA A 48 -2.06 -1.07 2.59
C ALA A 48 -1.17 -0.67 3.77
N GLU A 49 -1.44 0.49 4.38
CA GLU A 49 -0.66 1.02 5.51
C GLU A 49 -0.83 0.16 6.78
N GLU A 50 -2.07 -0.20 7.11
CA GLU A 50 -2.38 -1.07 8.23
C GLU A 50 -1.72 -2.45 8.06
N ALA A 51 -1.84 -3.05 6.87
CA ALA A 51 -1.18 -4.31 6.56
C ALA A 51 0.35 -4.19 6.64
N ALA A 52 0.93 -3.10 6.15
CA ALA A 52 2.38 -2.90 6.19
C ALA A 52 2.87 -2.80 7.64
N GLN A 53 2.12 -2.09 8.49
CA GLN A 53 2.47 -1.92 9.89
C GLN A 53 2.24 -3.19 10.73
N SER A 54 1.15 -3.92 10.51
CA SER A 54 0.83 -5.13 11.27
C SER A 54 1.76 -6.29 10.88
N LEU A 55 1.98 -6.51 9.57
CA LEU A 55 2.90 -7.52 9.07
C LEU A 55 4.35 -7.21 9.46
N SER A 56 4.77 -5.94 9.44
CA SER A 56 6.15 -5.60 9.83
C SER A 56 6.44 -5.86 11.31
N ARG A 57 5.43 -5.86 12.18
CA ARG A 57 5.60 -6.23 13.60
C ARG A 57 5.75 -7.74 13.80
N GLN A 58 5.08 -8.53 12.96
CA GLN A 58 4.95 -9.98 13.16
C GLN A 58 5.80 -10.81 12.17
N TRP A 59 6.61 -10.14 11.35
CA TRP A 59 7.38 -10.80 10.29
C TRP A 59 8.38 -11.86 10.82
N GLY A 60 8.87 -11.67 12.05
CA GLY A 60 9.81 -12.57 12.71
C GLY A 60 9.21 -13.91 13.16
N TYR A 61 7.89 -14.13 13.02
CA TYR A 61 7.24 -15.39 13.42
C TYR A 61 7.07 -16.35 12.24
N ASN A 62 7.09 -17.66 12.51
CA ASN A 62 6.83 -18.71 11.52
C ASN A 62 6.02 -19.86 12.13
N PRO A 63 4.76 -20.08 11.71
CA PRO A 63 4.00 -19.35 10.68
C PRO A 63 3.60 -17.93 11.11
N LEU A 64 3.13 -17.10 10.17
CA LEU A 64 2.60 -15.77 10.49
C LEU A 64 1.32 -15.90 11.34
N PRO A 65 1.24 -15.27 12.51
CA PRO A 65 0.09 -15.42 13.41
C PRO A 65 -1.07 -14.51 12.97
N MET A 66 -1.84 -14.95 11.98
CA MET A 66 -2.90 -14.17 11.33
C MET A 66 -3.97 -13.59 12.27
N GLU A 67 -4.24 -14.27 13.38
CA GLU A 67 -5.18 -13.80 14.41
C GLU A 67 -4.63 -12.63 15.24
N GLU A 68 -3.31 -12.60 15.42
CA GLU A 68 -2.61 -11.54 16.14
C GLU A 68 -2.36 -10.33 15.26
N ILE A 69 -2.26 -10.50 13.94
CA ILE A 69 -2.17 -9.40 12.96
C ILE A 69 -3.33 -8.42 13.15
N ASN A 70 -4.54 -8.94 13.34
CA ASN A 70 -5.76 -8.14 13.47
C ASN A 70 -5.96 -7.58 14.89
N SER A 71 -5.60 -8.34 15.93
CA SER A 71 -5.85 -7.92 17.31
C SER A 71 -4.73 -7.05 17.89
N GLY A 72 -3.51 -7.15 17.33
CA GLY A 72 -2.32 -6.52 17.90
C GLY A 72 -1.89 -7.10 19.25
N VAL A 73 -2.55 -8.16 19.72
CA VAL A 73 -2.28 -8.81 21.01
C VAL A 73 -1.47 -10.08 20.80
N TYR A 74 -0.30 -10.15 21.41
CA TYR A 74 0.57 -11.33 21.36
C TYR A 74 0.03 -12.44 22.28
N LYS A 75 -0.24 -13.63 21.73
CA LYS A 75 -0.58 -14.79 22.56
C LYS A 75 0.70 -15.47 23.04
N ARG A 76 0.63 -16.05 24.24
CA ARG A 76 1.76 -16.79 24.84
C ARG A 76 2.21 -17.97 23.96
N GLU A 77 1.25 -18.64 23.33
CA GLU A 77 1.46 -19.80 22.45
C GLU A 77 2.32 -19.47 21.21
N THR A 78 2.26 -18.22 20.74
CA THR A 78 2.97 -17.74 19.55
C THR A 78 4.41 -17.33 19.86
N TYR A 79 4.79 -17.16 21.13
CA TYR A 79 6.17 -16.78 21.48
C TYR A 79 7.20 -17.82 21.03
N ASP A 80 6.84 -19.10 21.07
CA ASP A 80 7.74 -20.20 20.69
C ASP A 80 7.93 -20.30 19.16
N SER A 81 7.06 -19.67 18.36
CA SER A 81 7.16 -19.66 16.89
C SER A 81 8.02 -18.52 16.34
N ARG A 82 8.66 -17.73 17.22
CA ARG A 82 9.56 -16.65 16.82
C ARG A 82 10.88 -17.21 16.28
N GLU A 83 11.19 -16.86 15.04
CA GLU A 83 12.44 -17.24 14.40
C GLU A 83 13.58 -16.33 14.83
N ILE A 84 14.74 -16.91 15.08
CA ILE A 84 16.00 -16.21 15.29
C ILE A 84 16.76 -16.18 13.96
N TYR A 85 17.46 -15.09 13.68
CA TYR A 85 18.21 -14.84 12.45
C TYR A 85 17.33 -14.85 11.20
N TRP A 86 16.06 -14.48 11.33
CA TRP A 86 15.13 -14.49 10.21
C TRP A 86 15.58 -13.53 9.10
N ASN A 87 16.29 -12.44 9.46
CA ASN A 87 16.85 -11.48 8.50
C ASN A 87 18.00 -12.08 7.65
N LEU A 88 18.66 -13.14 8.13
CA LEU A 88 19.72 -13.86 7.41
C LEU A 88 19.21 -15.02 6.57
N LYS A 89 17.93 -15.38 6.69
CA LYS A 89 17.29 -16.33 5.76
C LYS A 89 17.17 -15.63 4.40
N LEU A 90 18.27 -15.69 3.65
CA LEU A 90 18.49 -15.18 2.29
C LEU A 90 17.40 -15.59 1.27
N LEU A 91 16.60 -16.59 1.62
CA LEU A 91 15.41 -17.02 0.90
C LEU A 91 14.21 -16.77 1.81
N PHE A 92 13.67 -15.55 1.77
CA PHE A 92 12.38 -15.25 2.37
C PHE A 92 11.38 -16.29 1.89
N SER A 93 10.77 -17.02 2.83
CA SER A 93 9.84 -18.09 2.49
C SER A 93 8.69 -17.53 1.66
N GLU A 94 8.59 -17.95 0.39
CA GLU A 94 7.48 -17.60 -0.50
C GLU A 94 6.13 -17.95 0.13
N LYS A 95 6.10 -18.93 1.03
CA LYS A 95 4.93 -19.27 1.84
C LYS A 95 4.47 -18.08 2.71
N LYS A 96 5.38 -17.41 3.43
CA LYS A 96 5.01 -16.24 4.26
C LYS A 96 4.48 -15.08 3.41
N LYS A 97 5.10 -14.83 2.25
CA LYS A 97 4.61 -13.80 1.31
C LYS A 97 3.22 -14.16 0.77
N LYS A 98 2.98 -15.44 0.49
CA LYS A 98 1.67 -15.95 0.06
C LYS A 98 0.62 -15.78 1.15
N ASP A 99 0.91 -16.19 2.38
CA ASP A 99 0.00 -16.05 3.52
C ASP A 99 -0.36 -14.57 3.74
N ALA A 100 0.64 -13.68 3.73
CA ALA A 100 0.43 -12.23 3.81
C ALA A 100 -0.44 -11.69 2.66
N ARG A 101 -0.20 -12.15 1.43
CA ARG A 101 -1.00 -11.79 0.26
C ARG A 101 -2.46 -12.19 0.43
N GLU A 102 -2.73 -13.43 0.82
CA GLU A 102 -4.08 -13.96 1.01
C GLU A 102 -4.84 -13.18 2.11
N HIS A 103 -4.14 -12.79 3.17
CA HIS A 103 -4.73 -11.95 4.22
C HIS A 103 -5.18 -10.58 3.70
N ILE A 104 -4.30 -9.88 2.98
CA ILE A 104 -4.59 -8.56 2.42
C ILE A 104 -5.72 -8.67 1.38
N GLU A 105 -5.70 -9.69 0.53
CA GLU A 105 -6.77 -9.93 -0.43
C GLU A 105 -8.13 -10.16 0.25
N LYS A 106 -8.16 -10.89 1.38
CA LYS A 106 -9.37 -11.09 2.17
C LYS A 106 -9.89 -9.79 2.77
N SER A 107 -9.00 -8.91 3.24
CA SER A 107 -9.35 -7.59 3.77
C SER A 107 -9.90 -6.64 2.70
N ILE A 108 -9.50 -6.78 1.43
CA ILE A 108 -10.00 -5.93 0.33
C ILE A 108 -11.37 -6.39 -0.17
N ARG A 109 -11.63 -7.70 -0.24
CA ARG A 109 -12.83 -8.28 -0.88
C ARG A 109 -14.16 -7.75 -0.35
N ASN A 110 -14.21 -7.31 0.90
CA ASN A 110 -15.45 -6.90 1.59
C ASN A 110 -15.49 -5.42 1.98
N VAL A 111 -14.56 -4.58 1.51
CA VAL A 111 -14.44 -3.18 1.98
C VAL A 111 -14.61 -2.18 0.84
N GLY A 112 -15.43 -1.15 1.10
CA GLY A 112 -15.66 -0.02 0.22
C GLY A 112 -17.07 0.05 -0.37
N LEU A 113 -17.32 1.11 -1.12
CA LEU A 113 -18.63 1.40 -1.73
C LEU A 113 -18.70 0.94 -3.19
N LEU A 114 -17.55 0.85 -3.86
CA LEU A 114 -17.48 0.46 -5.27
C LEU A 114 -17.47 -1.06 -5.41
N LYS A 115 -18.23 -1.56 -6.39
CA LYS A 115 -18.25 -3.00 -6.70
C LYS A 115 -16.93 -3.39 -7.38
N PRO A 116 -16.30 -4.50 -6.97
CA PRO A 116 -15.10 -5.00 -7.62
C PRO A 116 -15.41 -5.29 -9.10
N TYR A 117 -14.46 -4.96 -9.97
CA TYR A 117 -14.60 -5.21 -11.40
C TYR A 117 -14.48 -6.72 -11.66
N ASN A 118 -15.58 -7.34 -12.06
CA ASN A 118 -15.56 -8.73 -12.51
C ASN A 118 -15.58 -8.71 -14.04
N SER A 119 -14.43 -8.95 -14.68
CA SER A 119 -14.40 -9.10 -16.13
C SER A 119 -15.05 -10.44 -16.48
N GLN A 120 -16.17 -10.42 -17.19
CA GLN A 120 -16.78 -11.64 -17.75
C GLN A 120 -15.93 -12.30 -18.86
N VAL A 121 -14.72 -11.79 -19.10
CA VAL A 121 -13.79 -12.28 -20.11
C VAL A 121 -12.90 -13.34 -19.48
N SER A 122 -13.26 -14.61 -19.67
CA SER A 122 -12.38 -15.75 -19.40
C SER A 122 -11.26 -15.79 -20.45
N GLY A 123 -10.03 -15.44 -20.08
CA GLY A 123 -8.84 -15.52 -20.94
C GLY A 123 -7.63 -14.77 -20.37
N ASP A 124 -6.45 -14.96 -20.99
CA ASP A 124 -5.13 -14.43 -20.57
C ASP A 124 -5.04 -12.89 -20.43
N ASN A 125 -6.06 -12.15 -20.88
CA ASN A 125 -6.15 -10.68 -20.78
C ASN A 125 -7.14 -10.21 -19.70
N ALA A 126 -7.60 -11.10 -18.82
CA ALA A 126 -8.46 -10.74 -17.71
C ALA A 126 -7.71 -9.81 -16.74
N ILE A 127 -8.26 -8.61 -16.51
CA ILE A 127 -7.75 -7.71 -15.47
C ILE A 127 -8.15 -8.34 -14.13
N PRO A 128 -7.18 -8.81 -13.31
CA PRO A 128 -7.52 -9.39 -12.02
C PRO A 128 -8.22 -8.33 -11.17
N ALA A 129 -9.35 -8.71 -10.54
CA ALA A 129 -10.14 -7.82 -9.70
C ALA A 129 -9.29 -7.20 -8.57
N THR A 130 -8.27 -7.91 -8.10
CA THR A 130 -7.29 -7.43 -7.13
C THR A 130 -5.96 -8.15 -7.35
N THR A 131 -4.86 -7.41 -7.28
CA THR A 131 -3.49 -7.93 -7.27
C THR A 131 -2.78 -7.31 -6.08
N VAL A 132 -2.29 -8.16 -5.17
CA VAL A 132 -1.49 -7.73 -4.03
C VAL A 132 -0.07 -8.24 -4.23
N ASN A 133 0.90 -7.33 -4.15
CA ASN A 133 2.31 -7.66 -4.14
C ASN A 133 2.91 -7.31 -2.78
N VAL A 134 3.60 -8.30 -2.20
CA VAL A 134 4.30 -8.17 -0.91
C VAL A 134 5.76 -8.45 -1.18
N ASP A 135 6.57 -7.40 -1.13
CA ASP A 135 8.01 -7.45 -1.38
C ASP A 135 8.79 -7.06 -0.13
N ILE A 136 9.97 -7.65 0.05
CA ILE A 136 10.82 -7.39 1.20
C ILE A 136 12.21 -7.08 0.69
N LYS A 137 12.68 -5.90 1.05
CA LYS A 137 14.06 -5.51 0.81
C LYS A 137 14.87 -5.87 2.06
N PRO A 138 15.79 -6.86 1.96
CA PRO A 138 16.67 -7.19 3.08
C PRO A 138 17.56 -5.98 3.41
N GLY A 139 17.81 -5.77 4.70
CA GLY A 139 18.56 -4.64 5.21
C GLY A 139 18.63 -4.64 6.73
N LEU A 140 19.35 -3.65 7.30
CA LEU A 140 19.40 -3.41 8.74
C LEU A 140 18.93 -1.96 8.98
N PRO A 141 17.61 -1.72 9.15
CA PRO A 141 16.51 -2.69 9.22
C PRO A 141 15.96 -3.11 7.84
N ALA A 142 15.30 -4.27 7.77
CA ALA A 142 14.61 -4.72 6.57
C ALA A 142 13.32 -3.92 6.31
N VAL A 143 12.96 -3.76 5.04
CA VAL A 143 11.80 -2.95 4.63
C VAL A 143 10.76 -3.82 3.95
N LEU A 144 9.54 -3.82 4.48
CA LEU A 144 8.37 -4.45 3.87
C LEU A 144 7.67 -3.44 2.96
N ASN A 145 7.50 -3.79 1.69
CA ASN A 145 6.76 -3.04 0.68
C ASN A 145 5.48 -3.79 0.34
N ILE A 146 4.35 -3.10 0.43
CA ILE A 146 3.05 -3.62 0.00
C ILE A 146 2.52 -2.74 -1.12
N GLU A 147 2.21 -3.37 -2.24
CA GLU A 147 1.55 -2.74 -3.38
C GLU A 147 0.21 -3.44 -3.63
N ILE A 148 -0.87 -2.68 -3.57
CA ILE A 148 -2.22 -3.16 -3.83
C ILE A 148 -2.72 -2.50 -5.11
N LYS A 149 -3.12 -3.32 -6.09
CA LYS A 149 -3.85 -2.87 -7.29
C LYS A 149 -5.23 -3.48 -7.25
N ALA A 150 -6.26 -2.66 -7.20
CA ALA A 150 -7.63 -3.14 -7.18
C ALA A 150 -8.44 -2.47 -8.30
N ALA A 151 -9.17 -3.29 -9.04
CA ALA A 151 -10.01 -2.87 -10.15
C ALA A 151 -11.46 -2.80 -9.68
N TYR A 152 -12.09 -1.65 -9.88
CA TYR A 152 -13.47 -1.38 -9.51
C TYR A 152 -14.29 -0.95 -10.72
N MET A 153 -15.60 -1.17 -10.66
CA MET A 153 -16.51 -0.64 -11.68
C MET A 153 -16.65 0.88 -11.52
N MET A 154 -16.50 1.61 -12.62
CA MET A 154 -16.69 3.07 -12.64
C MET A 154 -18.12 3.43 -12.21
N PRO A 155 -18.31 4.39 -11.27
CA PRO A 155 -19.63 4.95 -11.02
C PRO A 155 -20.15 5.60 -12.31
N ALA A 156 -21.44 5.47 -12.58
CA ALA A 156 -22.05 5.92 -13.84
C ALA A 156 -21.42 5.31 -15.12
N LYS A 157 -20.99 4.03 -15.07
CA LYS A 157 -20.41 3.25 -16.18
C LYS A 157 -21.03 3.53 -17.57
N ASN A 158 -22.37 3.59 -17.66
CA ASN A 158 -23.06 3.80 -18.94
C ASN A 158 -22.83 5.21 -19.51
N LEU A 159 -22.79 6.23 -18.66
CA LEU A 159 -22.49 7.62 -19.04
C LEU A 159 -21.01 7.79 -19.39
N MET A 160 -20.11 7.18 -18.60
CA MET A 160 -18.67 7.24 -18.84
C MET A 160 -18.29 6.59 -20.18
N LYS A 161 -18.90 5.43 -20.50
CA LYS A 161 -18.73 4.75 -21.79
C LYS A 161 -19.16 5.61 -22.98
N LEU A 162 -20.21 6.42 -22.81
CA LEU A 162 -20.70 7.34 -23.83
C LEU A 162 -19.71 8.49 -24.11
N ILE A 163 -18.97 8.91 -23.08
CA ILE A 163 -17.95 9.99 -23.14
C ILE A 163 -16.56 9.42 -23.53
N GLY A 164 -16.44 8.10 -23.72
CA GLY A 164 -15.20 7.43 -24.11
C GLY A 164 -14.24 7.14 -22.95
N ILE A 165 -14.67 7.35 -21.71
CA ILE A 165 -13.92 6.97 -20.51
C ILE A 165 -14.36 5.55 -20.15
N GLY A 166 -13.42 4.60 -20.12
CA GLY A 166 -13.70 3.18 -19.93
C GLY A 166 -14.52 2.84 -18.67
N ASP A 167 -14.92 1.57 -18.55
CA ASP A 167 -15.81 1.11 -17.48
C ASP A 167 -15.10 0.62 -16.21
N CYS A 168 -13.77 0.68 -16.21
CA CYS A 168 -12.91 0.16 -15.15
C CYS A 168 -12.09 1.29 -14.50
N LEU A 169 -12.09 1.31 -13.17
CA LEU A 169 -11.25 2.17 -12.34
C LEU A 169 -10.17 1.32 -11.67
N ILE A 170 -8.91 1.54 -12.01
CA ILE A 170 -7.78 0.87 -11.38
C ILE A 170 -7.20 1.78 -10.30
N LEU A 171 -7.33 1.37 -9.06
CA LEU A 171 -6.76 2.05 -7.91
C LEU A 171 -5.47 1.35 -7.49
N LYS A 172 -4.43 2.15 -7.24
CA LYS A 172 -3.13 1.69 -6.77
C LYS A 172 -2.84 2.31 -5.42
N ALA A 173 -2.49 1.47 -4.45
CA ALA A 173 -2.00 1.88 -3.14
C ALA A 173 -0.62 1.28 -2.90
N ASN A 174 0.24 2.05 -2.24
CA ASN A 174 1.58 1.63 -1.88
C ASN A 174 1.83 2.00 -0.43
N ALA A 175 2.29 1.03 0.35
CA ALA A 175 2.70 1.25 1.72
C ALA A 175 4.06 0.63 1.97
N ARG A 176 4.84 1.25 2.85
CA ARG A 176 6.16 0.76 3.27
C ARG A 176 6.27 0.84 4.77
N SER A 177 6.79 -0.21 5.38
CA SER A 177 7.04 -0.25 6.81
C SER A 177 8.38 -0.91 7.10
N LEU A 178 9.05 -0.42 8.14
CA LEU A 178 10.28 -1.02 8.65
C LEU A 178 9.91 -2.23 9.51
N ILE A 179 10.59 -3.35 9.28
CA ILE A 179 10.48 -4.52 10.15
C ILE A 179 11.39 -4.26 11.36
N PHE A 180 10.79 -3.84 12.46
CA PHE A 180 11.54 -3.45 13.66
C PHE A 180 11.59 -4.62 14.65
N ASP A 181 12.67 -5.41 14.57
CA ASP A 181 13.03 -6.40 15.57
C ASP A 181 14.45 -6.10 16.10
N PRO A 182 14.60 -5.25 17.13
CA PRO A 182 15.92 -4.84 17.60
C PRO A 182 16.72 -6.02 18.17
N LYS A 183 16.05 -7.01 18.78
CA LYS A 183 16.71 -8.19 19.34
C LYS A 183 17.33 -9.03 18.23
N ASP A 184 16.55 -9.34 17.19
CA ASP A 184 17.05 -10.11 16.06
C ASP A 184 18.08 -9.35 15.24
N MET A 185 17.93 -8.02 15.13
CA MET A 185 18.89 -7.15 14.46
C MET A 185 20.25 -7.18 15.17
N ILE A 186 20.29 -7.08 16.50
CA ILE A 186 21.52 -7.17 17.28
C ILE A 186 22.18 -8.54 17.08
N ASN A 187 21.42 -9.62 17.23
CA ASN A 187 21.93 -10.99 17.06
C ASN A 187 22.48 -11.21 15.65
N THR A 188 21.71 -10.81 14.62
CA THR A 188 22.11 -10.92 13.21
C THR A 188 23.37 -10.10 12.92
N THR A 189 23.45 -8.87 13.43
CA THR A 189 24.61 -8.00 13.22
C THR A 189 25.85 -8.57 13.89
N ASP A 190 25.74 -9.07 15.12
CA ASP A 190 26.83 -9.72 15.83
C ASP A 190 27.30 -10.99 15.09
N TYR A 191 26.36 -11.81 14.63
CA TYR A 191 26.68 -13.00 13.84
C TYR A 191 27.41 -12.67 12.53
N VAL A 192 26.92 -11.68 11.78
CA VAL A 192 27.58 -11.19 10.56
C VAL A 192 28.97 -10.63 10.87
N TYR A 193 29.11 -9.89 11.97
CA TYR A 193 30.40 -9.38 12.43
C TYR A 193 31.37 -10.52 12.79
N GLN A 194 30.91 -11.58 13.45
CA GLN A 194 31.72 -12.76 13.75
C GLN A 194 32.16 -13.51 12.47
N LEU A 195 31.28 -13.64 11.48
CA LEU A 195 31.60 -14.20 10.17
C LEU A 195 32.65 -13.38 9.41
N ILE A 196 32.47 -12.06 9.39
CA ILE A 196 33.41 -11.17 8.72
C ILE A 196 34.76 -11.19 9.45
N SER A 197 34.77 -11.08 10.78
CA SER A 197 35.99 -11.04 11.59
C SER A 197 36.79 -12.33 11.58
N SER A 198 36.14 -13.48 11.35
CA SER A 198 36.80 -14.77 11.13
C SER A 198 37.39 -14.92 9.72
N THR A 199 37.03 -14.04 8.77
CA THR A 199 37.56 -14.08 7.41
C THR A 199 38.87 -13.27 7.29
N ASP A 200 39.85 -13.80 6.56
CA ASP A 200 41.14 -13.12 6.30
C ASP A 200 41.02 -11.73 5.64
N LEU A 201 39.92 -11.50 4.94
CA LEU A 201 39.56 -10.21 4.35
C LEU A 201 39.42 -9.11 5.41
N TYR A 202 38.81 -9.41 6.56
CA TYR A 202 38.68 -8.45 7.67
C TYR A 202 40.04 -8.13 8.28
N ARG A 203 40.91 -9.14 8.48
CA ARG A 203 42.27 -8.92 8.96
C ARG A 203 43.07 -8.02 8.00
N LYS A 204 42.93 -8.21 6.69
CA LYS A 204 43.54 -7.34 5.67
C LYS A 204 42.96 -5.92 5.68
N PHE A 205 41.65 -5.78 5.90
CA PHE A 205 40.95 -4.50 5.94
C PHE A 205 41.32 -3.69 7.19
N ILE A 206 41.31 -4.31 8.37
CA ILE A 206 41.73 -3.70 9.64
C ILE A 206 43.19 -3.25 9.55
N LYS A 207 44.11 -4.08 9.05
CA LYS A 207 45.51 -3.68 8.85
C LYS A 207 45.67 -2.44 7.97
N LYS A 208 44.76 -2.23 7.02
CA LYS A 208 44.79 -1.08 6.11
C LYS A 208 44.21 0.20 6.75
N ILE A 209 43.30 0.05 7.71
CA ILE A 209 42.63 1.16 8.42
C ILE A 209 43.36 1.54 9.72
N GLU A 210 44.14 0.64 10.28
CA GLU A 210 44.97 0.86 11.47
C GLU A 210 45.85 2.13 11.44
N PRO A 211 46.53 2.49 10.32
CA PRO A 211 47.26 3.76 10.24
C PRO A 211 46.34 4.99 10.27
N LEU A 212 45.13 4.91 9.70
CA LEU A 212 44.12 5.98 9.78
C LEU A 212 43.58 6.14 11.20
N LYS A 213 43.31 5.04 11.90
CA LYS A 213 42.88 5.06 13.30
C LYS A 213 43.95 5.70 14.20
N LYS A 214 45.22 5.36 14.02
CA LYS A 214 46.34 5.97 14.76
C LYS A 214 46.45 7.48 14.53
N ASN A 215 46.21 7.93 13.31
CA ASN A 215 46.22 9.37 13.01
C ASN A 215 45.01 10.08 13.65
N LEU A 216 43.84 9.45 13.65
CA LEU A 216 42.64 10.00 14.29
C LEU A 216 42.80 10.09 15.83
N ASP A 217 43.29 9.02 16.46
CA ASP A 217 43.54 8.97 17.91
C ASP A 217 44.62 9.97 18.35
N ARG A 218 45.54 10.33 17.44
CA ARG A 218 46.56 11.35 17.69
C ARG A 218 45.99 12.76 17.64
N ILE A 219 45.03 13.01 16.74
CA ILE A 219 44.32 14.29 16.61
C ILE A 219 43.30 14.49 17.75
N LEU A 220 42.67 13.42 18.23
CA LEU A 220 41.70 13.46 19.35
C LEU A 220 42.35 13.57 20.74
N LYS A 221 43.67 13.41 20.84
CA LYS A 221 44.45 13.55 22.09
C LYS A 221 45.25 14.85 22.19
N GLU A 222 45.23 15.68 21.14
CA GLU A 222 45.60 17.11 21.19
C GLU A 222 44.37 17.95 21.54
#